data_AF-A0A0L0CQM3-F1
#
_entry.id   AF-A0A0L0CQM3-F1
#
_cell.length_a   1.000
_cell.length_b   1.000
_cell.length_c   1.000
_cell.angle_alpha   90.00
_cell.angle_beta   90.00
_cell.angle_gamma   90.00
#
_symmetry.space_group_name_H-M   'P 1'
#
loop_
_entity.id
_entity.type
_entity.pdbx_description
1 polymer ?
#
loop_
_entity_poly.entity_id
_entity_poly.type
_entity_poly.pdbx_seq_one_letter_code
_entity_poly.pdbx_strand_id
1 'polypeptide(L)'
;MVEKAAQDYSKILQSVSLDKEINPICMSIEDMLTRLDELESLLVNVKGENNVIMDQYTNSILAFTPQFEVLKQRIDQLEHFIEVVNNNVDEVEKSIDIAEAELNVTDYSLKGLLFKPLLAKAKSVSESNAQSPVEEPVVATNLKDGQFQAVPIFNTSDYFNTDATS
;
A
#
# COMPACT_ATOMS: atom_id res chain seq x y z
N MET A 1 -41.87 65.54 -56.67
CA MET A 1 -41.13 65.22 -55.42
C MET A 1 -41.13 63.74 -55.11
N VAL A 2 -42.30 63.08 -55.06
CA VAL A 2 -42.42 61.64 -54.75
C VAL A 2 -41.64 60.77 -55.74
N GLU A 3 -41.69 61.07 -57.03
CA GLU A 3 -41.02 60.28 -58.07
C GLU A 3 -39.49 60.35 -58.00
N LYS A 4 -38.95 61.53 -57.66
CA LYS A 4 -37.51 61.70 -57.42
C LYS A 4 -37.06 60.94 -56.17
N ALA A 5 -37.85 61.00 -55.10
CA ALA A 5 -37.58 60.24 -53.89
C ALA A 5 -37.62 58.72 -54.16
N ALA A 6 -38.62 58.24 -54.92
CA ALA A 6 -38.73 56.84 -55.31
C ALA A 6 -37.52 56.38 -56.15
N GLN A 7 -37.04 57.21 -57.08
CA GLN A 7 -35.83 56.93 -57.85
C GLN A 7 -34.57 56.89 -56.98
N ASP A 8 -34.44 57.81 -56.03
CA ASP A 8 -33.28 57.85 -55.13
C ASP A 8 -33.27 56.62 -54.19
N TYR A 9 -34.42 56.21 -53.64
CA TYR A 9 -34.54 54.96 -52.86
C TYR A 9 -34.30 53.70 -53.70
N SER A 10 -34.81 53.67 -54.94
CA SER A 10 -34.55 52.55 -55.87
C SER A 10 -33.06 52.42 -56.18
N LYS A 11 -32.33 53.54 -56.35
CA LYS A 11 -30.89 53.52 -56.54
C LYS A 11 -30.16 52.99 -55.32
N ILE A 12 -30.57 53.40 -54.12
CA ILE A 12 -29.97 52.90 -52.87
C ILE A 12 -30.16 51.38 -52.77
N LEU A 13 -31.38 50.88 -52.96
CA LEU A 13 -31.70 49.44 -52.92
C LEU A 13 -31.00 48.63 -54.02
N GLN A 14 -30.74 49.22 -55.19
CA GLN A 14 -29.97 48.58 -56.26
C GLN A 14 -28.45 48.64 -56.02
N SER A 15 -27.97 49.70 -55.37
CA SER A 15 -26.55 49.89 -55.07
C SER A 15 -26.08 49.09 -53.85
N VAL A 16 -26.95 48.88 -52.87
CA VAL A 16 -26.74 48.01 -51.73
C VAL A 16 -27.14 46.61 -52.14
N SER A 17 -26.15 45.78 -52.50
CA SER A 17 -26.38 44.35 -52.72
C SER A 17 -26.58 43.67 -51.37
N LEU A 18 -27.81 43.73 -50.83
CA LEU A 18 -28.16 43.12 -49.55
C LEU A 18 -27.76 41.63 -49.49
N ASP A 19 -27.87 40.90 -50.62
CA ASP A 19 -27.44 39.51 -50.71
C ASP A 19 -25.93 39.32 -50.43
N LYS A 20 -25.09 40.31 -50.77
CA LYS A 20 -23.65 40.25 -50.50
C LYS A 20 -23.30 40.49 -49.04
N GLU A 21 -24.18 41.15 -48.29
CA GLU A 21 -24.01 41.39 -46.85
C GLU A 21 -24.69 40.30 -46.01
N ILE A 22 -25.86 39.82 -46.44
CA ILE A 22 -26.67 38.83 -45.73
C ILE A 22 -26.12 37.41 -45.90
N ASN A 23 -25.71 37.01 -47.11
CA ASN A 23 -25.24 35.64 -47.33
C ASN A 23 -24.03 35.26 -46.46
N PRO A 24 -22.99 36.10 -46.28
CA PRO A 24 -21.89 35.79 -45.37
C PRO A 24 -22.35 35.61 -43.91
N ILE A 25 -23.36 36.37 -43.48
CA ILE A 25 -23.94 36.25 -42.13
C ILE A 25 -24.67 34.91 -42.02
N CYS A 26 -25.52 34.56 -42.99
CA CYS A 26 -26.21 33.27 -43.02
C CYS A 26 -25.22 32.10 -43.01
N MET A 27 -24.18 32.14 -43.84
CA MET A 27 -23.12 31.12 -43.86
C MET A 27 -22.37 31.04 -42.52
N SER A 28 -22.10 32.18 -41.87
CA SER A 28 -21.48 32.19 -40.55
C SER A 28 -22.40 31.59 -39.47
N ILE A 29 -23.72 31.79 -39.58
CA ILE A 29 -24.68 31.17 -38.67
C ILE A 29 -24.71 29.67 -38.88
N GLU A 30 -24.74 29.19 -40.13
CA GLU A 30 -24.69 27.75 -40.45
C GLU A 30 -23.40 27.08 -39.95
N ASP A 31 -22.25 27.74 -40.11
CA ASP A 31 -20.97 27.27 -39.55
C ASP A 31 -21.00 27.21 -38.02
N MET A 32 -21.54 28.25 -37.36
CA MET A 32 -21.69 28.26 -35.91
C MET A 32 -22.63 27.17 -35.40
N LEU A 33 -23.74 26.90 -36.10
CA LEU A 33 -24.65 25.82 -35.76
C LEU A 33 -23.97 24.45 -35.89
N THR A 34 -23.23 24.24 -36.98
CA THR A 34 -22.45 23.00 -37.18
C THR A 34 -21.43 22.80 -36.06
N ARG A 35 -20.71 23.86 -35.68
CA ARG A 35 -19.74 23.81 -34.58
C ARG A 35 -20.39 23.58 -33.21
N LEU A 36 -21.62 24.06 -33.00
CA LEU A 36 -22.37 23.79 -31.77
C LEU A 36 -22.79 22.32 -31.69
N ASP A 37 -23.25 21.73 -32.79
CA ASP A 37 -23.61 20.31 -32.86
C ASP A 37 -22.37 19.42 -32.60
N GLU A 38 -21.22 19.79 -33.17
CA GLU A 38 -19.95 19.11 -32.90
C GLU A 38 -19.54 19.22 -31.42
N LEU A 39 -19.70 20.40 -30.82
CA LEU A 39 -19.37 20.62 -29.41
C LEU A 39 -20.31 19.87 -28.47
N GLU A 40 -21.59 19.77 -28.81
CA GLU A 40 -22.55 18.94 -28.07
C GLU A 40 -22.15 17.45 -28.12
N SER A 41 -21.78 16.95 -29.30
CA SER A 41 -21.28 15.58 -29.46
C SER A 41 -20.03 15.32 -28.62
N LEU A 42 -19.06 16.24 -28.63
CA LEU A 42 -17.87 16.14 -27.78
C LEU A 42 -18.21 16.14 -26.29
N LEU A 43 -19.17 16.97 -25.86
CA LEU A 43 -19.61 17.03 -24.46
C LEU A 43 -20.24 15.69 -24.04
N VAL A 44 -21.09 15.11 -24.88
CA VAL A 44 -21.69 13.80 -24.65
C VAL A 44 -20.61 12.72 -24.51
N ASN A 45 -19.61 12.73 -25.40
CA ASN A 45 -18.50 11.77 -25.36
C ASN A 45 -17.67 11.90 -24.07
N VAL A 46 -17.26 13.13 -23.70
CA VAL A 46 -16.50 13.39 -22.47
C VAL A 46 -17.30 12.97 -21.23
N LYS A 47 -18.61 13.23 -21.20
CA LYS A 47 -19.47 12.81 -20.09
C LYS A 47 -19.57 11.28 -20.02
N GLY A 48 -19.65 10.62 -21.17
CA GLY A 48 -19.62 9.15 -21.26
C GLY A 48 -18.32 8.58 -20.71
N GLU A 49 -17.17 9.10 -21.13
CA GLU A 49 -15.85 8.70 -20.64
C GLU A 49 -15.70 8.92 -19.14
N ASN A 50 -16.12 10.08 -18.63
CA ASN A 50 -16.04 10.40 -17.21
C ASN A 50 -16.92 9.45 -16.37
N ASN A 51 -18.10 9.09 -16.86
CA ASN A 51 -18.95 8.10 -16.20
C ASN A 51 -18.31 6.71 -16.16
N VAL A 52 -17.65 6.28 -17.24
CA VAL A 52 -16.89 5.01 -17.28
C VAL A 52 -15.74 5.05 -16.27
N ILE A 53 -14.98 6.14 -16.20
CA ILE A 53 -13.87 6.28 -15.27
C ILE A 53 -14.36 6.23 -13.82
N MET A 54 -15.43 6.97 -13.52
CA MET A 54 -16.02 7.01 -12.18
C MET A 54 -16.57 5.64 -11.78
N ASP A 55 -17.37 5.02 -12.65
CA ASP A 55 -18.02 3.76 -12.35
C ASP A 55 -17.04 2.58 -12.30
N GLN A 56 -16.08 2.53 -13.22
CA GLN A 56 -15.15 1.40 -13.29
C GLN A 56 -14.01 1.53 -12.29
N TYR A 57 -13.33 2.66 -12.21
CA TYR A 57 -12.11 2.76 -11.39
C TYR A 57 -12.41 3.17 -9.96
N THR A 58 -13.29 4.16 -9.75
CA THR A 58 -13.56 4.65 -8.39
C THR A 58 -14.31 3.61 -7.58
N ASN A 59 -15.35 3.00 -8.15
CA ASN A 59 -16.08 1.94 -7.44
C ASN A 59 -15.22 0.68 -7.25
N SER A 60 -14.35 0.32 -8.20
CA SER A 60 -13.44 -0.82 -8.01
C SER A 60 -12.41 -0.57 -6.90
N ILE A 61 -11.86 0.64 -6.81
CA ILE A 61 -10.94 1.01 -5.73
C ILE A 61 -11.66 0.98 -4.37
N LEU A 62 -12.87 1.54 -4.29
CA LEU A 62 -13.70 1.49 -3.08
C LEU A 62 -14.08 0.06 -2.69
N ALA A 63 -14.39 -0.79 -3.67
CA ALA A 63 -14.70 -2.20 -3.45
C ALA A 63 -13.48 -3.01 -2.98
N PHE A 64 -12.26 -2.57 -3.32
CA PHE A 64 -11.02 -3.19 -2.87
C PHE A 64 -10.62 -2.78 -1.44
N THR A 65 -11.03 -1.59 -0.97
CA THR A 65 -10.74 -1.10 0.39
C THR A 65 -10.99 -2.12 1.51
N PRO A 66 -12.14 -2.82 1.61
CA PRO A 66 -12.36 -3.79 2.67
C PRO A 66 -11.39 -4.98 2.60
N GLN A 67 -11.01 -5.43 1.39
CA GLN A 67 -10.05 -6.52 1.22
C GLN A 67 -8.65 -6.08 1.67
N PHE A 68 -8.29 -4.82 1.39
CA PHE A 68 -7.03 -4.23 1.84
C PHE A 68 -6.97 -4.11 3.36
N GLU A 69 -8.05 -3.71 4.02
CA GLU A 69 -8.11 -3.67 5.49
C GLU A 69 -7.96 -5.06 6.11
N VAL A 70 -8.60 -6.08 5.55
CA VAL A 70 -8.41 -7.47 5.99
C VAL A 70 -6.97 -7.92 5.81
N LEU A 71 -6.33 -7.58 4.69
CA LEU A 71 -4.93 -7.91 4.46
C LEU A 71 -4.01 -7.21 5.47
N LYS A 72 -4.23 -5.92 5.71
CA LYS A 72 -3.51 -5.15 6.72
C LYS A 72 -3.63 -5.79 8.10
N GLN A 73 -4.85 -6.12 8.53
CA GLN A 73 -5.07 -6.76 9.83
C GLN A 73 -4.33 -8.11 9.94
N ARG A 74 -4.30 -8.90 8.86
CA ARG A 74 -3.53 -10.16 8.84
C ARG A 74 -2.03 -9.94 8.93
N ILE A 75 -1.51 -8.87 8.32
CA ILE A 75 -0.10 -8.50 8.43
C ILE A 75 0.21 -8.06 9.86
N ASP A 76 -0.59 -7.18 10.45
CA ASP A 76 -0.41 -6.70 11.82
C ASP A 76 -0.42 -7.88 12.83
N GLN A 77 -1.34 -8.84 12.65
CA GLN A 77 -1.39 -10.05 13.48
C GLN A 77 -0.14 -10.92 13.32
N LEU A 78 0.38 -11.05 12.10
CA LEU A 78 1.59 -11.82 11.82
C LEU A 78 2.83 -11.15 12.41
N GLU A 79 2.94 -9.83 12.30
CA GLU A 79 4.03 -9.06 12.90
C GLU A 79 4.06 -9.24 14.42
N HIS A 80 2.91 -9.12 15.07
CA HIS A 80 2.82 -9.35 16.51
C HIS A 80 3.15 -10.80 16.89
N PHE A 81 2.73 -11.78 16.10
CA PHE A 81 3.10 -13.18 16.31
C PHE A 81 4.62 -13.38 16.23
N ILE A 82 5.28 -12.79 15.24
CA ILE A 82 6.74 -12.87 15.07
C ILE A 82 7.45 -12.23 16.28
N GLU A 83 6.96 -11.09 16.77
CA GLU A 83 7.49 -10.44 17.97
C GLU A 83 7.41 -11.35 19.20
N VAL A 84 6.26 -11.99 19.41
CA VAL A 84 6.07 -12.95 20.51
C VAL A 84 7.06 -14.12 20.36
N VAL A 85 7.17 -14.73 19.19
CA VAL A 85 8.12 -15.84 18.96
C VAL A 85 9.56 -15.40 19.21
N ASN A 86 9.95 -14.19 18.77
CA ASN A 86 11.28 -13.67 18.98
C ASN A 86 11.60 -13.52 20.48
N ASN A 87 10.69 -12.91 21.25
CA ASN A 87 10.84 -12.77 22.70
C ASN A 87 10.99 -14.13 23.41
N ASN A 88 10.22 -15.15 22.98
CA ASN A 88 10.36 -16.50 23.53
C ASN A 88 11.70 -17.14 23.20
N VAL A 89 12.19 -16.96 21.97
CA VAL A 89 13.52 -17.47 21.57
C VAL A 89 14.61 -16.77 22.38
N ASP A 90 14.51 -15.46 22.60
CA ASP A 90 15.45 -14.71 23.43
C ASP A 90 15.46 -15.18 24.89
N GLU A 91 14.29 -15.49 25.46
CA GLU A 91 14.21 -16.04 26.82
C GLU A 91 14.79 -17.45 26.91
N VAL A 92 14.51 -18.30 25.92
CA VAL A 92 15.09 -19.65 25.82
C VAL A 92 16.61 -19.56 25.67
N GLU A 93 17.11 -18.67 24.82
CA GLU A 93 18.55 -18.43 24.63
C GLU A 93 19.22 -18.02 25.94
N LYS A 94 18.64 -17.08 26.68
CA LYS A 94 19.16 -16.68 28.00
C LYS A 94 19.18 -17.84 28.98
N SER A 95 18.12 -18.66 29.01
CA SER A 95 18.04 -19.82 29.90
C SER A 95 19.10 -20.86 29.55
N ILE A 96 19.38 -21.06 28.26
CA ILE A 96 20.44 -21.95 27.80
C ILE A 96 21.81 -21.40 28.18
N ASP A 97 22.07 -20.12 27.92
CA ASP A 97 23.36 -19.49 28.27
C ASP A 97 23.64 -19.63 29.77
N ILE A 98 22.62 -19.51 30.63
CA ILE A 98 22.71 -19.78 32.07
C ILE A 98 23.06 -21.26 32.35
N ALA A 99 22.35 -22.20 31.73
CA ALA A 99 22.59 -23.63 31.96
C ALA A 99 23.98 -24.08 31.47
N GLU A 100 24.44 -23.57 30.33
CA GLU A 100 25.78 -23.80 29.80
C GLU A 100 26.86 -23.29 30.74
N ALA A 101 26.66 -22.10 31.31
CA ALA A 101 27.56 -21.50 32.30
C ALA A 101 27.58 -22.30 33.62
N GLU A 102 26.44 -22.77 34.11
CA GLU A 102 26.35 -23.61 35.32
C GLU A 102 27.00 -24.99 35.12
N LEU A 103 26.87 -25.58 33.93
CA LEU A 103 27.38 -26.92 33.63
C LEU A 103 28.81 -26.92 33.07
N ASN A 104 29.41 -25.75 32.80
CA ASN A 104 30.69 -25.59 32.10
C ASN A 104 30.73 -26.35 30.75
N VAL A 105 29.60 -26.43 30.05
CA VAL A 105 29.49 -27.11 28.75
C VAL A 105 29.31 -26.05 27.66
N THR A 106 30.41 -25.71 26.97
CA THR A 106 30.41 -24.69 25.91
C THR A 106 30.31 -25.26 24.49
N ASP A 107 30.47 -26.58 24.31
CA ASP A 107 30.65 -27.20 22.99
C ASP A 107 29.34 -27.62 22.29
N TYR A 108 28.22 -27.70 23.02
CA TYR A 108 26.93 -28.21 22.53
C TYR A 108 25.81 -27.17 22.52
N SER A 109 26.15 -25.90 22.32
CA SER A 109 25.14 -24.85 22.33
C SER A 109 24.09 -25.04 21.24
N LEU A 110 22.83 -24.71 21.54
CA LEU A 110 21.73 -24.66 20.57
C LEU A 110 22.05 -23.69 19.42
N LYS A 111 22.90 -22.67 19.67
CA LYS A 111 23.48 -21.82 18.63
C LYS A 111 24.26 -22.64 17.60
N GLY A 112 24.94 -23.67 18.07
CA GLY A 112 25.66 -24.65 17.26
C GLY A 112 24.76 -25.61 16.49
N LEU A 113 23.63 -26.03 17.03
CA LEU A 113 22.74 -27.00 16.36
C LEU A 113 21.73 -26.34 15.41
N LEU A 114 21.22 -25.15 15.74
CA LEU A 114 20.20 -24.46 14.95
C LEU A 114 20.80 -23.48 13.93
N PHE A 115 21.85 -22.72 14.29
CA PHE A 115 22.40 -21.69 13.40
C PHE A 115 23.59 -22.15 12.54
N LYS A 116 24.34 -23.20 12.92
CA LYS A 116 25.44 -23.73 12.06
C LYS A 116 24.95 -24.26 10.70
N PRO A 117 23.84 -25.02 10.56
CA PRO A 117 23.39 -25.45 9.23
C PRO A 117 22.87 -24.28 8.37
N LEU A 118 22.43 -23.17 8.99
CA LEU A 118 21.94 -21.98 8.28
C LEU A 118 23.07 -20.99 7.92
N LEU A 119 24.13 -20.88 8.74
CA LEU A 119 25.31 -20.04 8.47
C LEU A 119 26.47 -20.76 7.78
N ALA A 120 26.45 -22.09 7.62
CA ALA A 120 27.51 -22.83 6.91
C ALA A 120 27.68 -22.45 5.42
N LYS A 121 26.80 -21.61 4.87
CA LYS A 121 26.97 -21.01 3.52
C LYS A 121 27.66 -19.65 3.54
N ALA A 122 27.94 -19.08 4.72
CA ALA A 122 28.56 -17.78 4.89
C ALA A 122 29.70 -17.85 5.91
N LYS A 123 30.91 -18.00 5.36
CA LYS A 123 32.17 -17.53 5.95
C LYS A 123 32.85 -18.45 6.96
N SER A 124 33.92 -19.05 6.46
CA SER A 124 35.04 -19.59 7.21
C SER A 124 35.83 -18.48 7.93
N VAL A 125 36.52 -18.91 9.00
CA VAL A 125 37.68 -18.27 9.67
C VAL A 125 37.34 -17.14 10.66
N SER A 126 37.41 -17.45 11.96
CA SER A 126 38.55 -17.08 12.82
C SER A 126 38.21 -17.24 14.30
N GLU A 127 38.94 -18.12 14.96
CA GLU A 127 39.05 -18.22 16.42
C GLU A 127 39.88 -17.04 16.96
N SER A 128 39.43 -16.43 18.05
CA SER A 128 40.35 -15.72 18.94
C SER A 128 39.81 -15.67 20.37
N ASN A 129 40.56 -16.34 21.22
CA ASN A 129 40.51 -16.44 22.67
C ASN A 129 40.69 -15.06 23.35
N ALA A 130 39.89 -14.74 24.37
CA ALA A 130 40.21 -13.65 25.31
C ALA A 130 39.52 -13.89 26.67
N GLN A 131 40.32 -14.32 27.66
CA GLN A 131 39.99 -14.33 29.09
C GLN A 131 40.29 -12.97 29.72
N SER A 132 39.41 -12.49 30.61
CA SER A 132 39.62 -11.39 31.57
C SER A 132 38.43 -11.37 32.58
N PRO A 133 38.54 -10.75 33.77
CA PRO A 133 38.62 -11.43 35.06
C PRO A 133 37.34 -11.36 35.91
N VAL A 134 37.33 -12.19 36.96
CA VAL A 134 36.24 -12.46 37.91
C VAL A 134 35.88 -11.24 38.76
N GLU A 135 34.71 -10.67 38.53
CA GLU A 135 33.87 -10.01 39.54
C GLU A 135 32.64 -10.90 39.72
N GLU A 136 32.33 -11.34 40.96
CA GLU A 136 31.18 -12.21 41.26
C GLU A 136 29.88 -11.59 40.73
N PRO A 137 29.29 -12.13 39.64
CA PRO A 137 27.97 -11.71 39.23
C PRO A 137 26.98 -12.48 40.12
N VAL A 138 25.87 -11.85 40.45
CA VAL A 138 24.69 -12.60 40.90
C VAL A 138 24.43 -13.65 39.82
N VAL A 139 24.77 -14.91 40.08
CA VAL A 139 24.71 -15.98 39.08
C VAL A 139 23.23 -16.14 38.75
N ALA A 140 22.82 -15.60 37.61
CA ALA A 140 21.49 -15.85 37.08
C ALA A 140 21.38 -17.36 36.95
N THR A 141 20.42 -17.96 37.67
CA THR A 141 20.21 -19.41 37.72
C THR A 141 18.80 -19.72 37.27
N ASN A 142 18.63 -20.82 36.52
CA ASN A 142 17.32 -21.33 36.15
C ASN A 142 16.62 -22.06 37.31
N LEU A 143 17.28 -22.19 38.47
CA LEU A 143 16.77 -22.90 39.63
C LEU A 143 16.04 -21.93 40.56
N LYS A 144 14.76 -22.23 40.84
CA LYS A 144 13.99 -21.64 41.95
C LYS A 144 13.80 -22.71 43.01
N ASP A 145 14.25 -22.45 44.23
CA ASP A 145 14.22 -23.41 45.35
C ASP A 145 14.86 -24.78 45.03
N GLY A 146 15.90 -24.78 44.18
CA GLY A 146 16.61 -26.00 43.76
C GLY A 146 15.90 -26.82 42.68
N GLN A 147 14.78 -26.34 42.13
CA GLN A 147 14.06 -26.98 41.03
C GLN A 147 14.16 -26.14 39.76
N PHE A 148 14.38 -26.82 38.62
CA PHE A 148 14.38 -26.17 37.32
C PHE A 148 12.98 -25.67 36.98
N GLN A 149 12.88 -24.38 36.65
CA GLN A 149 11.66 -23.79 36.13
C GLN A 149 11.81 -23.60 34.61
N ALA A 150 11.02 -24.33 33.83
CA ALA A 150 11.03 -24.16 32.38
C ALA A 150 10.57 -22.75 31.99
N VAL A 151 11.24 -22.16 30.98
CA VAL A 151 10.81 -20.91 30.36
C VAL A 151 9.43 -21.13 29.75
N PRO A 152 8.44 -20.28 30.06
CA PRO A 152 7.11 -20.37 29.49
C PRO A 152 7.19 -20.02 28.00
N ILE A 153 7.24 -21.03 27.15
CA ILE A 153 7.21 -20.84 25.70
C ILE A 153 5.78 -20.65 25.20
N PHE A 154 5.63 -19.73 24.28
CA PHE A 154 4.41 -19.52 23.52
C PHE A 154 3.87 -20.81 22.88
N ASN A 155 2.53 -20.97 22.91
CA ASN A 155 1.84 -22.03 22.20
C ASN A 155 1.04 -21.45 21.03
N THR A 156 1.28 -21.97 19.82
CA THR A 156 0.58 -21.59 18.58
C THR A 156 -0.94 -21.67 18.70
N SER A 157 -1.47 -22.57 19.52
CA SER A 157 -2.91 -22.68 19.76
C SER A 157 -3.53 -21.50 20.51
N ASP A 158 -2.74 -20.73 21.26
CA ASP A 158 -3.23 -19.55 22.00
C ASP A 158 -3.51 -18.35 21.09
N TYR A 159 -2.91 -18.32 19.89
CA TYR A 159 -3.00 -17.19 18.95
C TYR A 159 -3.86 -17.46 17.72
N PHE A 160 -3.89 -18.71 17.24
CA PHE A 160 -4.60 -19.06 16.00
C PHE A 160 -5.97 -19.75 16.20
N ASN A 161 -6.34 -20.17 17.42
CA ASN A 161 -7.63 -20.83 17.68
C ASN A 161 -8.73 -19.91 18.23
N THR A 162 -8.51 -18.60 18.28
CA THR A 162 -9.50 -17.66 18.82
C THR A 162 -10.76 -17.49 17.96
N ASP A 163 -10.80 -18.02 16.73
CA ASP A 163 -11.94 -17.87 15.81
C ASP A 163 -12.68 -19.19 15.48
N ALA A 164 -12.57 -20.25 16.29
CA ALA A 164 -13.34 -21.48 16.08
C ALA A 164 -14.80 -21.42 16.59
N THR A 165 -15.21 -20.37 17.31
CA THR A 165 -16.58 -20.22 17.81
C THR A 165 -17.02 -18.76 17.91
N SER A 166 -17.67 -18.24 16.86
CA SER A 166 -18.84 -17.33 16.92
C SER A 166 -19.49 -17.22 15.55
#